data_AF-J2WW96-F1
#
_entry.id   AF-J2WW96-F1
#
_cell.length_a   1.000
_cell.length_b   1.000
_cell.length_c   1.000
_cell.angle_alpha   90.00
_cell.angle_beta   90.00
_cell.angle_gamma   90.00
#
_symmetry.space_group_name_H-M   'P 1'
#
loop_
_entity.id
_entity.type
_entity.pdbx_description
1 polymer ?
#
loop_
_entity_poly.entity_id
_entity_poly.type
_entity_poly.pdbx_seq_one_letter_code
_entity_poly.pdbx_strand_id
1 'polypeptide(L)'
;MLLRSPVNVFREIFGVRVMNAFKNQLTPEQESRLHALDAWHRALDNRALRMDCPDAYHDELLRQSDEMDRLGLLTLSEWRDLRRDADEAYRRAVAGEDYH
;
A
#
# COMPACT_ATOMS: atom_id res chain seq x y z
N MET A 1 4.45 -9.23 24.51
CA MET A 1 5.42 -8.94 23.44
C MET A 1 4.69 -8.97 22.11
N LEU A 2 4.21 -7.81 21.65
CA LEU A 2 3.54 -7.68 20.36
C LEU A 2 4.62 -7.43 19.31
N LEU A 3 4.89 -8.40 18.45
CA LEU A 3 5.67 -8.22 17.22
C LEU A 3 4.90 -7.21 16.37
N ARG A 4 5.24 -5.92 16.48
CA ARG A 4 4.74 -4.90 15.56
C ARG A 4 5.27 -5.27 14.18
N SER A 5 4.37 -5.69 13.28
CA SER A 5 4.71 -5.89 11.87
C SER A 5 5.42 -4.64 11.35
N PRO A 6 6.54 -4.77 10.60
CA PRO A 6 7.30 -3.63 10.09
C PRO A 6 6.45 -2.66 9.25
N VAL A 7 5.36 -3.14 8.64
CA VAL A 7 4.34 -2.35 7.93
C VAL A 7 3.68 -1.28 8.80
N ASN A 8 3.46 -1.54 10.09
CA ASN A 8 2.76 -0.62 10.98
C ASN A 8 3.64 0.56 11.41
N VAL A 9 4.97 0.39 11.36
CA VAL A 9 5.95 1.45 11.63
C VAL A 9 5.98 2.46 10.48
N PHE A 10 5.78 2.01 9.23
CA PHE A 10 5.69 2.91 8.07
C PHE A 10 4.47 3.86 8.18
N ARG A 11 3.34 3.36 8.70
CA ARG A 11 2.11 4.14 8.90
C ARG A 11 2.21 5.15 10.05
N GLU A 12 2.95 4.84 11.12
CA GLU A 12 3.19 5.77 12.24
C GLU A 12 4.21 6.88 11.90
N ILE A 13 5.16 6.62 10.99
CA ILE A 13 6.19 7.61 10.62
C ILE A 13 5.68 8.62 9.57
N PHE A 14 4.81 8.21 8.65
CA PHE A 14 4.32 9.06 7.55
C PHE A 14 2.98 9.75 7.84
N GLY A 15 2.86 10.37 9.03
CA GLY A 15 1.78 11.32 9.28
C GLY A 15 1.88 12.51 8.31
N VAL A 16 0.80 12.84 7.61
CA VAL A 16 0.67 13.94 6.62
C VAL A 16 1.26 15.29 7.07
N ARG A 17 1.39 15.54 8.39
CA ARG A 17 2.06 16.74 8.93
C ARG A 17 3.58 16.76 8.78
N VAL A 18 4.22 15.61 8.66
CA VAL A 18 5.68 15.47 8.54
C VAL A 18 6.14 15.71 7.10
N MET A 19 5.26 15.46 6.12
CA MET A 19 5.54 15.57 4.68
C MET A 19 5.95 16.99 4.22
N ASN A 20 5.62 18.04 4.97
CA ASN A 20 6.05 19.42 4.65
C ASN A 20 7.45 19.76 5.19
N ALA A 21 7.94 19.05 6.20
CA ALA A 21 9.25 19.34 6.81
C ALA A 21 10.43 18.74 6.03
N PHE A 22 10.19 17.69 5.23
CA PHE A 22 11.24 16.95 4.51
C PHE A 22 11.32 17.24 3.01
N LYS A 23 10.53 18.19 2.48
CA LYS A 23 10.47 18.53 1.05
C LYS A 23 11.81 18.95 0.42
N ASN A 24 12.83 19.26 1.24
CA ASN A 24 14.17 19.61 0.79
C ASN A 24 15.25 18.57 1.15
N GLN A 25 14.87 17.40 1.66
CA GLN A 25 15.80 16.36 2.12
C GLN A 25 15.58 14.98 1.47
N LEU A 26 14.52 14.82 0.68
CA LEU A 26 14.23 13.57 0.00
C LEU A 26 14.96 13.55 -1.35
N THR A 27 15.62 12.44 -1.66
CA THR A 27 16.13 12.19 -3.01
C THR A 27 14.96 11.90 -3.97
N PRO A 28 15.13 12.11 -5.28
CA PRO A 28 14.08 11.83 -6.27
C PRO A 28 13.54 10.38 -6.22
N GLU A 29 14.39 9.42 -5.85
CA GLU A 29 13.99 8.02 -5.61
C GLU A 29 13.09 7.87 -4.39
N GLN A 30 13.38 8.58 -3.29
CA GLN A 30 12.54 8.56 -2.10
C GLN A 30 11.17 9.20 -2.37
N GLU A 31 11.13 10.30 -3.12
CA GLU A 31 9.87 10.91 -3.56
C GLU A 31 9.07 9.95 -4.46
N SER A 32 9.72 9.30 -5.43
CA SER A 32 9.05 8.33 -6.32
C SER A 32 8.49 7.14 -5.54
N ARG A 33 9.25 6.64 -4.56
CA ARG A 33 8.79 5.59 -3.65
C ARG A 33 7.56 6.03 -2.86
N LEU A 34 7.57 7.23 -2.29
CA LEU A 34 6.45 7.76 -1.53
C LEU A 34 5.20 7.94 -2.39
N HIS A 35 5.37 8.46 -3.60
CA HIS A 35 4.26 8.60 -4.55
C HIS A 35 3.68 7.26 -4.97
N ALA A 36 4.52 6.25 -5.21
CA ALA A 36 4.07 4.91 -5.55
C ALA A 36 3.29 4.28 -4.38
N LEU A 37 3.82 4.34 -3.16
CA LEU A 37 3.14 3.85 -1.95
C LEU A 37 1.81 4.57 -1.69
N ASP A 38 1.78 5.89 -1.86
CA ASP A 38 0.54 6.68 -1.71
C ASP A 38 -0.50 6.28 -2.75
N ALA A 39 -0.10 6.04 -4.01
CA ALA A 39 -1.00 5.54 -5.05
C ALA A 39 -1.58 4.16 -4.70
N TRP A 40 -0.75 3.26 -4.17
CA TRP A 40 -1.18 1.92 -3.75
C TRP A 40 -2.14 1.96 -2.58
N HIS A 41 -1.86 2.79 -1.57
CA HIS A 41 -2.79 2.97 -0.45
C HIS A 41 -4.12 3.59 -0.89
N ARG A 42 -4.12 4.55 -1.82
CA ARG A 42 -5.36 5.08 -2.39
C ARG A 42 -6.14 4.02 -3.15
N ALA A 43 -5.46 3.13 -3.87
CA ALA A 43 -6.11 2.00 -4.52
C ALA A 43 -6.71 1.05 -3.48
N LEU A 44 -5.99 0.75 -2.39
CA LEU A 44 -6.46 -0.10 -1.29
C LEU A 44 -7.73 0.45 -0.62
N ASP A 45 -7.76 1.76 -0.37
CA ASP A 45 -8.90 2.46 0.23
C ASP A 45 -10.07 2.68 -0.74
N ASN A 46 -9.91 2.34 -2.02
CA ASN A 46 -10.94 2.51 -3.04
C ASN A 46 -12.06 1.47 -2.90
N ARG A 47 -12.96 1.72 -1.94
CA ARG A 47 -14.14 0.90 -1.64
C ARG A 47 -15.08 0.78 -2.84
N ALA A 48 -15.15 1.78 -3.71
CA ALA A 48 -15.99 1.73 -4.91
C ALA A 48 -15.50 0.64 -5.88
N LEU A 49 -14.19 0.60 -6.17
CA LEU A 49 -13.59 -0.46 -6.97
C LEU A 49 -13.72 -1.83 -6.31
N ARG A 50 -13.55 -1.89 -4.99
CA ARG A 50 -13.68 -3.11 -4.20
C ARG A 50 -15.07 -3.74 -4.27
N MET A 51 -16.11 -2.90 -4.34
CA MET A 51 -17.51 -3.33 -4.44
C MET A 51 -17.96 -3.61 -5.88
N ASP A 52 -17.36 -2.94 -6.86
CA ASP A 52 -17.71 -3.09 -8.28
C ASP A 52 -17.12 -4.37 -8.88
N CYS A 53 -15.81 -4.57 -8.74
CA CYS A 53 -15.09 -5.75 -9.22
C CYS A 53 -13.93 -6.10 -8.27
N PRO A 54 -14.15 -7.01 -7.30
CA PRO A 54 -13.12 -7.43 -6.36
C PRO A 54 -11.84 -7.96 -7.03
N ASP A 55 -12.00 -8.69 -8.14
CA ASP A 55 -10.86 -9.25 -8.89
C ASP A 55 -10.01 -8.15 -9.54
N ALA A 56 -10.65 -7.19 -10.23
CA ALA A 56 -9.96 -6.06 -10.85
C ALA A 56 -9.27 -5.16 -9.80
N TYR A 57 -9.89 -4.99 -8.63
CA TYR A 57 -9.29 -4.31 -7.49
C TYR A 57 -8.03 -5.03 -7.00
N HIS A 58 -8.08 -6.36 -6.88
CA HIS A 58 -6.95 -7.15 -6.43
C HIS A 58 -5.79 -7.12 -7.45
N ASP A 59 -6.10 -7.29 -8.74
CA ASP A 59 -5.10 -7.24 -9.81
C ASP A 59 -4.38 -5.89 -9.87
N GLU A 60 -5.09 -4.78 -9.65
CA GLU A 60 -4.47 -3.44 -9.64
C GLU A 60 -3.49 -3.26 -8.47
N LEU A 61 -3.81 -3.78 -7.29
CA LEU A 61 -2.91 -3.75 -6.13
C LEU A 61 -1.65 -4.59 -6.37
N LEU A 62 -1.80 -5.75 -6.99
CA LEU A 62 -0.66 -6.60 -7.36
C LEU A 62 0.20 -5.93 -8.43
N ARG A 63 -0.42 -5.36 -9.46
CA ARG A 63 0.27 -4.65 -10.54
C ARG A 63 1.14 -3.52 -10.00
N GLN A 64 0.60 -2.71 -9.10
CA GLN A 64 1.34 -1.61 -8.48
C GLN A 64 2.47 -2.10 -7.56
N SER A 65 2.25 -3.20 -6.82
CA SER A 65 3.29 -3.80 -5.98
C SER A 65 4.45 -4.33 -6.82
N ASP A 66 4.15 -5.04 -7.90
CA ASP A 66 5.15 -5.62 -8.80
C ASP A 66 5.90 -4.54 -9.57
N GLU A 67 5.23 -3.44 -9.95
CA GLU A 67 5.90 -2.27 -10.55
C GLU A 67 6.88 -1.61 -9.56
N MET A 68 6.53 -1.51 -8.28
CA MET A 68 7.44 -0.97 -7.26
C MET A 68 8.65 -1.86 -6.99
N ASP A 69 8.48 -3.18 -7.02
CA ASP A 69 9.58 -4.16 -6.92
C ASP A 69 10.50 -4.06 -8.15
N ARG A 70 9.92 -3.97 -9.35
CA ARG A 70 10.66 -3.80 -10.61
C ARG A 70 11.51 -2.54 -10.63
N LEU A 71 10.99 -1.45 -10.09
CA LEU A 71 11.69 -0.17 -9.97
C LEU A 71 12.71 -0.15 -8.81
N GLY A 72 12.80 -1.22 -8.01
CA GLY A 72 13.70 -1.31 -6.86
C GLY A 72 13.33 -0.35 -5.73
N LEU A 73 12.08 0.13 -5.71
CA LEU A 73 11.59 1.09 -4.70
C LEU A 73 11.34 0.42 -3.35
N LEU A 74 11.09 -0.88 -3.35
CA LEU A 74 10.78 -1.68 -2.18
C LEU A 74 11.79 -2.80 -1.99
N THR A 75 11.97 -3.19 -0.73
CA THR A 75 12.65 -4.44 -0.40
C THR A 75 11.71 -5.63 -0.57
N LEU A 76 12.27 -6.82 -0.80
CA LEU A 76 11.50 -8.07 -0.92
C LEU A 76 10.52 -8.29 0.25
N SER A 77 10.90 -7.87 1.47
CA SER A 77 10.02 -7.98 2.64
C SER A 77 8.82 -7.04 2.56
N GLU A 78 9.04 -5.80 2.11
CA GLU A 78 7.99 -4.79 1.95
C GLU A 78 7.03 -5.16 0.82
N TRP A 79 7.54 -5.64 -0.32
CA TRP A 79 6.72 -6.16 -1.41
C TRP A 79 5.84 -7.33 -0.95
N ARG A 80 6.41 -8.27 -0.18
CA ARG A 80 5.66 -9.42 0.34
C ARG A 80 4.57 -8.98 1.32
N ASP A 81 4.84 -7.97 2.13
CA ASP A 81 3.87 -7.41 3.05
C ASP A 81 2.73 -6.70 2.29
N LEU A 82 3.02 -5.92 1.25
CA LEU A 82 1.99 -5.30 0.40
C LEU A 82 1.08 -6.34 -0.26
N ARG A 83 1.64 -7.43 -0.79
CA ARG A 83 0.84 -8.52 -1.37
C ARG A 83 -0.04 -9.20 -0.34
N ARG A 84 0.47 -9.43 0.87
CA ARG A 84 -0.35 -9.98 1.97
C ARG A 84 -1.53 -9.06 2.31
N ASP A 85 -1.30 -7.76 2.37
CA ASP A 85 -2.34 -6.78 2.69
C ASP A 85 -3.38 -6.69 1.54
N ALA A 86 -2.95 -6.79 0.29
CA ALA A 86 -3.85 -6.88 -0.88
C ALA A 86 -4.70 -8.17 -0.87
N ASP A 87 -4.08 -9.32 -0.56
CA ASP A 87 -4.79 -10.60 -0.42
C ASP A 87 -5.83 -10.53 0.70
N GLU A 88 -5.48 -9.92 1.84
CA GLU A 88 -6.39 -9.75 2.96
C GLU A 88 -7.56 -8.83 2.60
N ALA A 89 -7.30 -7.69 1.96
CA ALA A 89 -8.34 -6.78 1.50
C ALA A 89 -9.29 -7.43 0.49
N TYR A 90 -8.76 -8.23 -0.44
CA TYR A 90 -9.55 -9.02 -1.37
C TYR A 90 -10.42 -10.05 -0.65
N ARG A 91 -9.87 -10.80 0.32
CA ARG A 91 -10.65 -11.75 1.12
C ARG A 91 -11.81 -11.08 1.84
N ARG A 92 -11.59 -9.89 2.42
CA ARG A 92 -12.66 -9.12 3.08
C ARG A 92 -13.74 -8.66 2.09
N ALA A 93 -13.33 -8.23 0.89
CA ALA A 93 -14.24 -7.86 -0.19
C ALA A 93 -15.11 -9.04 -0.63
N VAL A 94 -14.49 -10.19 -0.90
CA VAL A 94 -15.17 -11.41 -1.36
C VAL A 94 -16.02 -12.05 -0.26
N ALA A 95 -15.57 -12.00 1.00
CA ALA A 95 -16.34 -12.47 2.15
C ALA A 95 -17.58 -11.60 2.44
N GLY A 96 -17.73 -10.46 1.76
CA GLY A 96 -18.85 -9.55 1.97
C GLY A 96 -18.84 -8.86 3.32
N GLU A 97 -17.68 -8.73 3.99
CA GLU A 97 -17.58 -7.99 5.27
C GLU A 97 -18.01 -6.52 5.13
N ASP A 98 -18.00 -5.97 3.90
CA ASP A 98 -18.51 -4.64 3.56
C ASP A 98 -20.05 -4.53 3.50
N TYR A 99 -20.78 -5.65 3.57
CA TYR A 99 -22.25 -5.71 3.49
C TYR A 99 -22.96 -5.62 4.85
N HIS A 100 -22.21 -5.53 5.97
CA HIS A 100 -22.76 -5.50 7.33
C HIS A 100 -22.78 -4.13 7.99
#